data_AF-A0A6V8Q6X4-F1
#
_entry.id   AF-A0A6V8Q6X4-F1
#
_cell.length_a   1.000
_cell.length_b   1.000
_cell.length_c   1.000
_cell.angle_alpha   90.00
_cell.angle_beta   90.00
_cell.angle_gamma   90.00
#
_symmetry.space_group_name_H-M   'P 1'
#
loop_
_entity.id
_entity.type
_entity.pdbx_description
1 polymer ?
#
loop_
_entity_poly.entity_id
_entity_poly.type
_entity_poly.pdbx_seq_one_letter_code
_entity_poly.pdbx_strand_id
1 'polypeptide(L)' 'MPEVEEYAEVIVDLPSGHLDQSLTYRIPPSLKGEVKVGSMVLVPLLNRRSIGYVLEISPS' A
#
# COMPACT_ATOMS: atom_id res chain seq x y z
N MET A 1 -3.49 19.33 -16.18
CA MET A 1 -3.19 19.13 -14.74
C MET A 1 -2.43 17.82 -14.67
N PRO A 2 -1.17 17.77 -14.21
CA PRO A 2 -0.48 16.48 -14.11
C PRO A 2 -1.18 15.66 -13.03
N GLU A 3 -1.66 14.47 -13.37
CA GLU A 3 -2.11 13.49 -12.39
C GLU A 3 -0.85 12.96 -11.70
N VAL A 4 -0.47 13.57 -10.56
CA VAL A 4 0.67 13.10 -9.76
C VAL A 4 0.35 11.68 -9.29
N GLU A 5 1.01 10.65 -9.83
CA GLU A 5 0.77 9.28 -9.38
C GLU A 5 1.40 9.11 -8.00
N GLU A 6 0.59 8.72 -7.01
CA GLU A 6 1.10 8.44 -5.67
C GLU A 6 1.23 6.94 -5.51
N TYR A 7 2.29 6.52 -4.83
CA TYR A 7 2.58 5.14 -4.53
C TYR A 7 2.66 4.95 -3.02
N ALA A 8 1.97 3.94 -2.52
CA ALA A 8 2.04 3.52 -1.13
C ALA A 8 2.96 2.31 -1.02
N GLU A 9 3.95 2.39 -0.16
CA GLU A 9 4.72 1.23 0.26
C GLU A 9 3.96 0.53 1.40
N VAL A 10 3.62 -0.74 1.22
CA VAL A 10 2.74 -1.49 2.13
C VAL A 10 3.41 -2.76 2.62
N ILE A 11 3.52 -2.91 3.93
CA ILE A 11 3.94 -4.16 4.58
C ILE A 11 2.73 -5.06 4.76
N VAL A 12 2.79 -6.30 4.27
CA VAL A 12 1.66 -7.23 4.38
C VAL A 12 1.86 -8.14 5.59
N ASP A 13 0.84 -8.23 6.43
CA ASP A 13 0.86 -9.12 7.59
C ASP A 13 0.68 -10.57 7.14
N LEU A 14 1.80 -11.29 6.99
CA LEU A 14 1.83 -12.67 6.56
C LEU A 14 2.12 -13.61 7.75
N PRO A 15 1.32 -14.68 7.93
CA PRO A 15 1.50 -15.63 9.03
C PRO A 15 2.83 -16.40 8.97
N SER A 16 3.53 -16.36 7.83
CA SER A 16 4.83 -17.00 7.63
C SER A 16 6.02 -16.17 8.15
N GLY A 17 5.78 -15.04 8.83
CA GLY A 17 6.83 -14.29 9.54
C GLY A 17 7.82 -13.51 8.67
N HIS A 18 7.72 -13.60 7.34
CA HIS A 18 8.41 -12.68 6.42
C HIS A 18 7.64 -11.36 6.32
N LEU A 19 7.70 -10.56 7.39
CA LEU A 19 7.25 -9.16 7.36
C LEU A 19 8.26 -8.26 6.63
N ASP A 20 9.43 -8.77 6.24
CA ASP A 20 10.54 -7.95 5.73
C ASP A 20 10.34 -7.42 4.30
N GLN A 21 9.29 -7.85 3.59
CA GLN A 21 9.02 -7.39 2.22
C GLN A 21 7.84 -6.43 2.19
N SER A 22 8.16 -5.15 2.07
CA SER A 22 7.20 -4.13 1.69
C SER A 22 6.95 -4.17 0.17
N LEU A 23 5.72 -3.88 -0.21
CA LEU A 23 5.24 -3.92 -1.59
C LEU A 23 4.72 -2.54 -1.99
N THR A 24 5.16 -2.06 -3.14
CA THR A 24 4.72 -0.76 -3.66
C THR A 24 3.42 -0.91 -4.45
N TYR A 25 2.39 -0.20 -4.05
CA TYR A 25 1.09 -0.14 -4.72
C TYR A 25 0.79 1.26 -5.21
N ARG A 26 0.22 1.39 -6.41
CA ARG A 26 -0.30 2.66 -6.89
C ARG A 26 -1.57 3.05 -6.14
N ILE A 27 -1.63 4.27 -5.62
CA ILE A 27 -2.81 4.83 -4.99
C ILE A 27 -3.76 5.34 -6.10
N PRO A 28 -4.97 4.78 -6.21
CA PRO A 28 -5.97 5.28 -7.15
C PRO A 28 -6.32 6.73 -6.84
N PRO A 29 -6.64 7.57 -7.85
CA PRO A 29 -7.03 8.96 -7.62
C PRO A 29 -8.23 9.11 -6.66
N SER A 30 -9.13 8.12 -6.62
CA SER A 30 -10.28 8.10 -5.71
C SER A 30 -9.91 7.93 -4.23
N LEU A 31 -8.72 7.38 -3.93
CA LEU A 31 -8.22 7.15 -2.57
C LEU A 31 -7.10 8.11 -2.17
N LYS A 32 -6.72 9.04 -3.05
CA LYS A 32 -5.70 10.05 -2.76
C LYS A 32 -6.15 10.93 -1.61
N GLY A 33 -5.28 11.12 -0.63
CA GLY A 33 -5.55 11.88 0.59
C GLY A 33 -6.34 11.12 1.67
N GLU A 34 -6.96 9.98 1.35
CA GLU A 34 -7.56 9.09 2.34
C GLU A 34 -6.52 8.12 2.93
N VAL A 35 -5.64 7.60 2.07
CA VAL A 35 -4.55 6.71 2.50
C VAL A 35 -3.44 7.54 3.15
N LYS A 36 -3.00 7.12 4.33
CA LYS A 36 -1.92 7.76 5.10
C LYS A 36 -0.92 6.71 5.58
N VAL A 37 0.28 7.15 5.93
CA VAL A 37 1.23 6.28 6.63
C VAL A 37 0.61 5.76 7.93
N GLY A 38 0.75 4.46 8.19
CA GLY A 38 0.12 3.74 9.28
C GLY A 38 -1.32 3.29 9.00
N SER A 39 -1.93 3.68 7.87
CA SER A 39 -3.25 3.20 7.50
C SER A 39 -3.23 1.70 7.24
N MET A 40 -4.23 1.01 7.78
CA MET A 40 -4.52 -0.37 7.43
C MET A 40 -5.25 -0.42 6.09
N VAL A 41 -4.70 -1.17 5.14
CA VAL A 41 -5.21 -1.30 3.78
C VAL A 41 -5.40 -2.76 3.42
N LEU A 42 -6.38 -3.03 2.55
CA LEU A 42 -6.58 -4.36 2.00
C LEU A 42 -5.96 -4.41 0.61
N VAL A 43 -4.85 -5.13 0.48
CA VAL A 43 -4.10 -5.21 -0.78
C VAL A 43 -4.24 -6.58 -1.43
N PRO A 44 -4.28 -6.64 -2.78
CA PRO A 44 -4.18 -7.90 -3.48
C PRO A 44 -2.75 -8.44 -3.34
N LEU A 45 -2.64 -9.69 -2.89
CA LEU A 45 -1.39 -10.42 -2.77
C LEU A 45 -1.57 -11.81 -3.39
N LEU A 46 -0.91 -12.04 -4.53
CA LEU A 46 -1.05 -13.25 -5.34
C LEU A 46 -2.53 -13.53 -5.64
N ASN A 47 -3.08 -14.62 -5.09
CA ASN A 47 -4.45 -15.09 -5.34
C ASN A 47 -5.42 -14.73 -4.21
N ARG A 48 -5.03 -13.91 -3.24
CA ARG A 48 -5.89 -13.48 -2.12
C ARG A 48 -5.75 -12.00 -1.83
N ARG A 49 -6.67 -11.47 -1.03
CA ARG A 49 -6.51 -10.15 -0.43
C ARG A 49 -5.96 -10.33 0.98
N SER A 50 -4.97 -9.52 1.35
CA SER A 50 -4.35 -9.56 2.67
C SER A 50 -4.37 -8.17 3.28
N ILE A 51 -4.42 -8.13 4.61
CA ILE A 51 -4.29 -6.87 5.34
C ILE A 51 -2.83 -6.46 5.29
N GLY A 52 -2.58 -5.21 4.94
CA GLY A 52 -1.28 -4.58 4.99
C GLY A 52 -1.36 -3.21 5.66
N TYR A 53 -0.18 -2.68 5.97
CA TYR A 53 -0.03 -1.37 6.60
C TYR A 53 0.86 -0.49 5.72
N VAL A 54 0.46 0.75 5.55
CA VAL A 54 1.23 1.70 4.75
C VAL A 54 2.44 2.16 5.57
N LEU A 55 3.64 1.94 5.04
CA LEU A 55 4.90 2.40 5.61
C LEU A 55 5.26 3.81 5.12
N GLU A 56 5.09 4.05 3.82
CA GLU A 56 5.44 5.31 3.18
C GLU A 56 4.48 5.62 2.03
N ILE A 57 4.31 6.91 1.72
CA ILE A 57 3.62 7.37 0.52
C ILE A 57 4.57 8.29 -0.23
N SER A 58 4.91 7.92 -1.45
CA SER A 58 5.85 8.65 -2.30
C SER A 58 5.15 9.08 -3.61
N PRO A 59 5.21 10.37 -3.97
CA PRO A 59 4.75 10.84 -5.26
C PRO A 59 5.76 10.46 -6.36
N SER A 60 5.28 10.12 -7.55
CA SER A 60 6.07 9.89 -8.77
C SER A 60 5.98 11.03 -9.77
#